data_AF-A0A1B0GQU6-F1
#
_entry.id   AF-A0A1B0GQU6-F1
#
_cell.length_a   1.000
_cell.length_b   1.000
_cell.length_c   1.000
_cell.angle_alpha   90.00
_cell.angle_beta   90.00
_cell.angle_gamma   90.00
#
_symmetry.space_group_name_H-M   'P 1'
#
loop_
_entity.id
_entity.type
_entity.pdbx_description
1 polymer ?
#
loop_
_entity_poly.entity_id
_entity_poly.type
_entity_poly.pdbx_seq_one_letter_code
_entity_poly.pdbx_strand_id
1 'polypeptide(L)'
;MMSSRVAPATLRLLRPFSQSAAPSSSGGQGKSPSTSDPLSKVSGLTTNVVLKPESGKKVGPGASHNADYKVPEYFLYGRHSYHEAEIELAPFRCPQPSALKK
;
A
#
# COMPACT_ATOMS: atom_id res chain seq x y z
N MET A 1 48.08 -16.31 -39.68
CA MET A 1 47.45 -15.06 -39.17
C MET A 1 46.32 -14.75 -40.14
N MET A 2 45.02 -14.67 -39.83
CA MET A 2 44.28 -14.42 -38.59
C MET A 2 42.95 -15.20 -38.65
N SER A 3 42.55 -15.81 -37.52
CA SER A 3 41.22 -16.38 -37.32
C SER A 3 40.38 -15.35 -36.56
N SER A 4 39.37 -14.77 -37.19
CA SER A 4 38.45 -13.81 -36.56
C SER A 4 37.23 -14.54 -36.02
N ARG A 5 37.15 -14.65 -34.69
CA ARG A 5 35.94 -15.11 -33.98
C ARG A 5 35.02 -13.91 -33.75
N VAL A 6 33.79 -13.99 -34.26
CA VAL A 6 32.70 -13.04 -33.98
C VAL A 6 32.04 -13.44 -32.66
N ALA A 7 31.94 -12.50 -31.72
CA ALA A 7 31.26 -12.70 -30.43
C ALA A 7 29.73 -12.59 -30.59
N PRO A 8 28.91 -13.39 -29.87
CA PRO A 8 27.47 -13.23 -29.90
C PRO A 8 27.02 -12.06 -29.01
N ALA A 9 26.32 -11.10 -29.63
CA ALA A 9 25.70 -9.98 -28.96
C ALA A 9 24.54 -10.45 -28.06
N THR A 10 24.62 -10.16 -26.77
CA THR A 10 23.56 -10.46 -25.80
C THR A 10 22.38 -9.49 -26.00
N LEU A 11 21.29 -9.99 -26.57
CA LEU A 11 20.02 -9.25 -26.68
C LEU A 11 19.40 -9.08 -25.28
N ARG A 12 19.58 -7.90 -24.68
CA ARG A 12 18.90 -7.48 -23.45
C ARG A 12 17.43 -7.20 -23.78
N LEU A 13 16.53 -8.12 -23.44
CA LEU A 13 15.09 -7.92 -23.56
C LEU A 13 14.64 -6.86 -22.54
N LEU A 14 14.38 -5.63 -23.00
CA LEU A 14 13.75 -4.57 -22.22
C LEU A 14 12.26 -4.93 -22.03
N ARG A 15 11.84 -5.18 -20.77
CA ARG A 15 10.43 -5.31 -20.41
C ARG A 15 9.75 -3.94 -20.51
N PRO A 16 8.71 -3.76 -21.35
CA PRO A 16 7.93 -2.52 -21.31
C PRO A 16 7.08 -2.50 -20.02
N PHE A 17 7.27 -1.46 -19.23
CA PHE A 17 6.43 -1.13 -18.08
C PHE A 17 5.16 -0.43 -18.59
N SER A 18 4.00 -1.07 -18.43
CA SER A 18 2.71 -0.47 -18.81
C SER A 18 2.22 0.41 -17.66
N GLN A 19 2.43 1.72 -17.77
CA GLN A 19 1.88 2.73 -16.87
C GLN A 19 0.58 3.26 -17.49
N SER A 20 -0.57 2.75 -17.03
CA SER A 20 -1.86 3.38 -17.34
C SER A 20 -2.06 4.57 -16.38
N ALA A 21 -1.91 5.78 -16.91
CA ALA A 21 -2.30 7.01 -16.23
C ALA A 21 -2.77 8.05 -17.25
N ALA A 22 -4.08 8.10 -17.47
CA ALA A 22 -4.79 9.31 -17.89
C ALA A 22 -6.26 9.21 -17.45
N PRO A 23 -6.79 10.14 -16.63
CA PRO A 23 -8.22 10.27 -16.41
C PRO A 23 -8.83 11.08 -17.55
N SER A 24 -9.64 10.43 -18.40
CA SER A 24 -10.51 11.12 -19.36
C SER A 24 -11.86 11.42 -18.71
N SER A 25 -12.17 12.70 -18.54
CA SER A 25 -13.48 13.22 -18.15
C SER A 25 -14.47 13.14 -19.32
N SER A 26 -15.53 12.34 -19.20
CA SER A 26 -16.83 12.62 -19.84
C SER A 26 -17.89 11.65 -19.32
N GLY A 27 -18.98 12.21 -18.80
CA GLY A 27 -20.05 11.50 -18.12
C GLY A 27 -20.79 10.47 -18.98
N GLY A 28 -20.99 9.30 -18.39
CA GLY A 28 -21.99 8.32 -18.78
C GLY A 28 -22.60 7.76 -17.49
N GLN A 29 -23.91 7.96 -17.30
CA GLN A 29 -24.67 7.37 -16.20
C GLN A 29 -24.81 5.87 -16.46
N GLY A 30 -23.79 5.11 -16.06
CA GLY A 30 -23.88 3.67 -15.88
C GLY A 30 -24.56 3.37 -14.56
N LYS A 31 -25.67 2.63 -14.62
CA LYS A 31 -26.37 2.08 -13.45
C LYS A 31 -25.37 1.27 -12.61
N SER A 32 -24.95 1.83 -11.48
CA SER A 32 -24.02 1.18 -10.56
C SER A 32 -24.62 -0.15 -10.10
N PRO A 33 -24.00 -1.31 -10.38
CA PRO A 33 -24.32 -2.50 -9.62
C PRO A 33 -24.06 -2.17 -8.15
N SER A 34 -24.92 -2.62 -7.25
CA SER A 34 -24.72 -2.54 -5.80
C SER A 34 -23.55 -3.44 -5.41
N THR A 35 -22.33 -3.05 -5.77
CA THR A 35 -21.10 -3.59 -5.21
C THR A 35 -21.06 -3.10 -3.77
N SER A 36 -21.32 -4.01 -2.84
CA SER A 36 -21.02 -3.80 -1.43
C SER A 36 -19.63 -3.18 -1.31
N ASP A 37 -19.54 -2.06 -0.60
CA ASP A 37 -18.27 -1.38 -0.39
C ASP A 37 -17.28 -2.39 0.24
N PRO A 38 -16.19 -2.77 -0.43
CA PRO A 38 -15.24 -3.76 0.10
C PRO A 38 -14.61 -3.29 1.41
N LEU A 39 -14.70 -1.98 1.72
CA LEU A 39 -14.20 -1.39 2.96
C LEU A 39 -15.14 -1.61 4.16
N SER A 40 -16.39 -2.01 3.94
CA SER A 40 -17.37 -2.26 5.02
C SER A 40 -16.97 -3.39 5.98
N LYS A 41 -16.06 -4.29 5.55
CA LYS A 41 -15.55 -5.41 6.36
C LYS A 41 -14.21 -5.12 7.04
N VAL A 42 -13.57 -3.98 6.74
CA VAL A 42 -12.25 -3.65 7.29
C VAL A 42 -12.46 -2.87 8.59
N SER A 43 -12.51 -3.58 9.71
CA SER A 43 -12.30 -2.94 11.01
C SER A 43 -10.87 -2.42 11.00
N GLY A 44 -10.68 -1.10 10.98
CA GLY A 44 -9.35 -0.46 10.91
C GLY A 44 -8.37 -0.94 12.00
N LEU A 45 -7.13 -0.43 11.92
CA LEU A 45 -6.02 -0.91 12.75
C LEU A 45 -6.35 -0.90 14.25
N THR A 46 -5.96 -1.97 14.95
CA THR A 46 -6.28 -2.10 16.37
C THR A 46 -5.32 -1.29 17.26
N THR A 47 -5.60 -1.28 18.56
CA THR A 47 -4.75 -0.63 19.58
C THR A 47 -3.34 -1.22 19.65
N ASN A 48 -3.10 -2.41 19.08
CA ASN A 48 -1.76 -3.00 18.98
C ASN A 48 -0.86 -2.24 18.01
N VAL A 49 -1.45 -1.63 16.98
CA VAL A 49 -0.74 -0.87 15.95
C VAL A 49 -0.62 0.59 16.33
N VAL A 50 -1.72 1.22 16.77
CA VAL A 50 -1.76 2.62 17.19
C VAL A 50 -2.15 2.69 18.66
N LEU A 51 -1.24 3.14 19.50
CA LEU A 51 -1.50 3.30 20.93
C LEU A 51 -2.57 4.37 21.10
N LYS A 52 -3.73 4.01 21.68
CA LYS A 52 -4.75 5.01 21.98
C LYS A 52 -4.27 5.87 23.15
N PRO A 53 -4.21 7.21 23.01
CA PRO A 53 -3.88 8.06 24.13
C PRO A 53 -5.03 7.97 25.14
N GLU A 54 -4.69 7.99 26.42
CA GLU A 54 -5.71 8.16 27.45
C GLU A 54 -6.45 9.50 27.24
N SER A 55 -7.76 9.47 27.42
CA SER A 55 -8.65 10.61 27.17
C SER A 55 -8.11 11.89 27.81
N GLY A 56 -7.76 12.86 26.97
CA GLY A 56 -7.27 14.18 27.40
C GLY A 56 -5.73 14.35 27.42
N LYS A 57 -4.95 13.30 27.18
CA LYS A 57 -3.48 13.40 27.13
C LYS A 57 -3.02 13.90 25.76
N LYS A 58 -2.29 15.03 25.74
CA LYS A 58 -1.67 15.55 24.50
C LYS A 58 -0.62 14.54 24.02
N VAL A 59 -0.72 14.14 22.76
CA VAL A 59 0.19 13.16 22.14
C VAL A 59 1.57 13.75 21.85
N GLY A 60 1.68 15.08 21.79
CA GLY A 60 2.94 15.81 21.59
C GLY A 60 2.72 17.33 21.55
N PRO A 61 3.79 18.14 21.55
CA PRO A 61 3.69 19.60 21.46
C PRO A 61 3.07 20.02 20.12
N GLY A 62 1.96 20.76 20.15
CA GLY A 62 1.29 21.25 18.93
C GLY A 62 0.68 20.17 18.04
N ALA A 63 0.59 18.92 18.51
CA ALA A 63 0.06 17.79 17.75
C ALA A 63 -1.44 17.62 17.98
N SER A 64 -2.24 18.06 17.00
CA SER A 64 -3.69 17.92 16.96
C SER A 64 -4.16 18.22 15.54
N HIS A 65 -5.27 17.61 15.11
CA HIS A 65 -5.88 17.94 13.82
C HIS A 65 -6.17 19.44 13.65
N ASN A 66 -6.37 20.17 14.75
CA ASN A 66 -6.62 21.61 14.73
C ASN A 66 -5.39 22.48 15.00
N ALA A 67 -4.25 21.89 15.37
CA ALA A 67 -3.01 22.61 15.68
C ALA A 67 -2.04 22.63 14.48
N ASP A 68 -0.81 23.09 14.69
CA ASP A 68 0.20 23.23 13.62
C ASP A 68 0.64 21.87 13.05
N TYR A 69 0.79 20.86 13.92
CA TYR A 69 1.11 19.51 13.50
C TYR A 69 -0.16 18.67 13.38
N LYS A 70 -0.53 18.38 12.13
CA LYS A 70 -1.84 17.81 11.75
C LYS A 70 -1.98 16.30 11.91
N VAL A 71 -0.88 15.58 12.17
CA VAL A 71 -0.84 14.11 12.20
C VAL A 71 -0.48 13.59 13.59
N PRO A 72 -1.33 13.83 14.62
CA PRO A 72 -1.05 13.40 16.00
C PRO A 72 -0.77 11.90 16.13
N GLU A 73 -1.29 11.08 15.22
CA GLU A 73 -1.14 9.61 15.18
C GLU A 73 0.32 9.18 15.07
N TYR A 74 1.19 10.01 14.48
CA TYR A 74 2.60 9.69 14.33
C TYR A 74 3.30 9.44 15.68
N PHE A 75 2.86 10.13 16.73
CA PHE A 75 3.42 9.97 18.09
C PHE A 75 2.90 8.73 18.83
N LEU A 76 1.91 8.05 18.26
CA LEU A 76 1.23 6.92 18.89
C LEU A 76 1.75 5.57 18.40
N TYR A 77 2.73 5.56 17.48
CA TYR A 77 3.39 4.34 17.04
C TYR A 77 4.46 3.88 18.03
N GLY A 78 4.49 2.58 18.30
CA GLY A 78 5.54 1.91 19.07
C GLY A 78 6.55 1.20 18.16
N ARG A 79 7.57 0.58 18.77
CA ARG A 79 8.60 -0.19 18.05
C ARG A 79 8.04 -1.35 17.22
N HIS A 80 6.93 -1.94 17.65
CA HIS A 80 6.33 -3.11 17.01
C HIS A 80 5.16 -2.78 16.08
N SER A 81 4.73 -1.52 16.00
CA SER A 81 3.54 -1.11 15.22
C SER A 81 3.58 -1.57 13.77
N TYR A 82 4.76 -1.56 13.14
CA TYR A 82 4.93 -2.04 11.77
C TYR A 82 4.60 -3.53 11.62
N HIS A 83 5.09 -4.36 12.54
CA HIS A 83 4.87 -5.81 12.50
C HIS A 83 3.43 -6.17 12.84
N GLU A 84 2.84 -5.49 13.83
CA GLU A 84 1.43 -5.69 14.18
C GLU A 84 0.51 -5.31 13.01
N ALA A 85 0.82 -4.23 12.28
CA ALA A 85 0.05 -3.83 11.11
C ALA A 85 0.13 -4.89 9.99
N GLU A 86 1.29 -5.52 9.81
CA GLU A 86 1.45 -6.60 8.83
C GLU A 86 0.57 -7.82 9.19
N ILE A 87 0.51 -8.19 10.47
CA ILE A 87 -0.32 -9.30 10.95
C ILE A 87 -1.81 -8.98 10.73
N GLU A 88 -2.26 -7.77 11.08
CA GLU A 88 -3.66 -7.36 10.93
C GLU A 88 -4.10 -7.25 9.47
N LEU A 89 -3.18 -6.86 8.57
CA LEU A 89 -3.48 -6.73 7.14
C LEU A 89 -3.37 -8.05 6.38
N ALA A 90 -2.73 -9.09 6.94
CA ALA A 90 -2.52 -10.38 6.28
C ALA A 90 -3.81 -11.03 5.72
N PRO A 91 -4.96 -11.03 6.42
CA PRO A 91 -6.21 -11.60 5.91
C PRO A 91 -6.77 -10.88 4.68
N PHE A 92 -6.40 -9.61 4.49
CA PHE A 92 -6.86 -8.78 3.38
C PHE A 92 -5.92 -8.83 2.17
N ARG A 93 -4.81 -9.56 2.25
CA ARG A 93 -3.86 -9.73 1.14
C ARG A 93 -4.39 -10.74 0.12
N CYS A 94 -4.03 -10.56 -1.14
CA CYS A 94 -4.24 -11.58 -2.16
C CYS A 94 -3.40 -12.84 -1.86
N PRO A 95 -3.86 -14.03 -2.25
CA PRO A 95 -3.07 -15.25 -2.10
C PRO A 95 -1.75 -15.13 -2.85
N GLN A 96 -0.68 -15.65 -2.25
CA GLN A 96 0.64 -15.64 -2.85
C GLN A 96 0.62 -16.47 -4.15
N PRO A 97 1.20 -15.97 -5.26
CA PRO A 97 1.31 -16.75 -6.47
C PRO A 97 2.19 -17.98 -6.24
N SER A 98 1.79 -19.12 -6.78
CA SER A 98 2.60 -20.34 -6.74
C SER A 98 3.59 -20.38 -7.91
N ALA A 99 4.83 -20.79 -7.63
CA ALA A 99 5.85 -21.03 -8.66
C ALA A 99 5.70 -22.39 -9.35
N LEU A 100 4.77 -23.24 -8.88
CA LEU A 100 4.50 -24.55 -9.45
C LEU A 100 3.87 -24.35 -10.84
N LYS A 101 4.48 -24.96 -11.86
CA LYS A 101 3.89 -25.05 -13.19
C LYS A 101 2.66 -25.96 -13.09
N LYS A 102 1.55 -25.52 -13.67
CA LYS A 102 0.37 -26.37 -13.90
C LYS A 102 0.72 -27.51 -14.84
#